data_AF-A0A9P1IS19-F1
#
_entry.id   AF-A0A9P1IS19-F1
#
_cell.length_a   1.000
_cell.length_b   1.000
_cell.length_c   1.000
_cell.angle_alpha   90.00
_cell.angle_beta   90.00
_cell.angle_gamma   90.00
#
_symmetry.space_group_name_H-M   'P 1'
#
loop_
_entity.id
_entity.type
_entity.pdbx_description
1 polymer ?
#
loop_
_entity_poly.entity_id
_entity_poly.type
_entity_poly.pdbx_seq_one_letter_code
_entity_poly.pdbx_strand_id
1 'polypeptide(L)'
;MSAQEVQKCLQKAGNKYIDSAKKDIIGALQEFKDLQPINQDHLFTDGKRRTAFCLRGTIPVYYKGSCYNIPVSIFLWQTHPYYAPICFVNPTATMVIKESEHVNKEGRIYLPYLNEWRFPGHDLNGLLNISFFD
;
A
#
# COMPACT_ATOMS: atom_id res chain seq x y z
N MET A 1 11.16 -12.45 -3.78
CA MET A 1 10.39 -11.81 -4.85
C MET A 1 11.33 -11.11 -5.80
N SER A 2 11.17 -11.27 -7.11
CA SER A 2 12.15 -10.77 -8.08
C SER A 2 11.85 -9.34 -8.53
N ALA A 3 12.89 -8.52 -8.71
CA ALA A 3 12.76 -7.18 -9.28
C ALA A 3 12.09 -7.19 -10.68
N GLN A 4 12.17 -8.31 -11.39
CA GLN A 4 11.55 -8.52 -12.70
C GLN A 4 10.02 -8.59 -12.61
N GLU A 5 9.47 -9.23 -11.57
CA GLU A 5 8.02 -9.30 -11.36
C GLU A 5 7.44 -7.92 -11.08
N VAL A 6 8.07 -7.15 -10.20
CA VAL A 6 7.68 -5.75 -9.90
C VAL A 6 7.69 -4.92 -11.18
N GLN A 7 8.74 -5.02 -11.99
CA GLN A 7 8.84 -4.28 -13.25
C GLN A 7 7.73 -4.65 -14.24
N LYS A 8 7.44 -5.93 -14.41
CA LYS A 8 6.33 -6.39 -15.28
C LYS A 8 4.98 -5.86 -14.80
N CYS A 9 4.73 -5.89 -13.48
CA CYS A 9 3.49 -5.37 -12.91
C CYS A 9 3.35 -3.86 -13.11
N LEU A 10 4.44 -3.09 -12.94
CA LEU A 10 4.45 -1.64 -13.18
C LEU A 10 4.18 -1.30 -14.65
N GLN A 11 4.78 -2.04 -15.58
CA GLN A 11 4.55 -1.87 -17.02
C GLN A 11 3.10 -2.15 -17.38
N LYS A 12 2.52 -3.26 -16.88
CA LYS A 12 1.12 -3.62 -17.11
C LYS A 12 0.14 -2.59 -16.52
N ALA A 13 0.47 -1.99 -15.38
CA ALA A 13 -0.32 -0.92 -14.76
C ALA A 13 -0.17 0.45 -15.46
N GLY A 14 0.77 0.60 -16.39
CA GLY A 14 1.03 1.86 -17.09
C GLY A 14 1.69 2.92 -16.21
N ASN A 15 2.53 2.52 -15.25
CA ASN A 15 3.28 3.46 -14.42
C ASN A 15 4.27 4.28 -15.27
N LYS A 16 4.31 5.59 -15.05
CA LYS A 16 5.14 6.54 -15.81
C LYS A 16 6.60 6.56 -15.34
N TYR A 17 6.81 6.39 -14.03
CA TYR A 17 8.13 6.52 -13.38
C TYR A 17 8.62 5.16 -12.89
N ILE A 18 8.83 4.21 -13.82
CA ILE A 18 9.10 2.80 -13.51
C ILE A 18 10.29 2.63 -12.57
N ASP A 19 11.42 3.30 -12.83
CA ASP A 19 12.63 3.09 -12.02
C ASP A 19 12.47 3.61 -10.59
N SER A 20 11.88 4.79 -10.41
CA SER A 20 11.61 5.36 -9.10
C SER A 20 10.60 4.53 -8.32
N ALA A 21 9.50 4.13 -8.95
CA ALA A 21 8.49 3.26 -8.34
C ALA A 21 9.08 1.90 -7.95
N LYS A 22 9.84 1.27 -8.86
CA LYS A 22 10.48 -0.03 -8.61
C LYS A 22 11.44 0.05 -7.43
N LYS A 23 12.23 1.12 -7.31
CA LYS A 23 13.15 1.31 -6.19
C LYS A 23 12.40 1.39 -4.86
N ASP A 24 11.34 2.21 -4.80
CA ASP A 24 10.48 2.37 -3.61
C ASP A 24 9.84 1.02 -3.21
N ILE A 25 9.20 0.35 -4.17
CA ILE A 25 8.53 -0.94 -3.95
C ILE A 25 9.51 -2.03 -3.49
N ILE A 26 10.69 -2.14 -4.10
CA ILE A 26 11.69 -3.14 -3.69
C ILE A 26 12.17 -2.87 -2.27
N GLY A 27 12.36 -1.60 -1.89
CA GLY A 27 12.73 -1.23 -0.53
C GLY A 27 11.69 -1.70 0.49
N ALA A 28 10.40 -1.50 0.21
CA ALA A 28 9.33 -2.02 1.06
C ALA A 28 9.31 -3.56 1.10
N LEU A 29 9.45 -4.24 -0.05
CA LEU A 29 9.40 -5.71 -0.12
C LEU A 29 10.60 -6.42 0.56
N GLN A 30 11.71 -5.70 0.81
CA GLN A 30 12.83 -6.24 1.57
C GLN A 30 12.49 -6.41 3.06
N GLU A 31 11.68 -5.51 3.61
CA GLU A 31 11.24 -5.54 5.01
C GLU A 31 9.92 -6.33 5.17
N PHE A 32 8.94 -6.04 4.32
CA PHE A 32 7.58 -6.59 4.41
C PHE A 32 7.41 -7.76 3.44
N LYS A 33 7.99 -8.91 3.80
CA LYS A 33 8.10 -10.10 2.94
C LYS A 33 6.77 -10.78 2.59
N ASP A 34 5.73 -10.54 3.38
CA ASP A 34 4.39 -11.10 3.14
C ASP A 34 3.59 -10.29 2.11
N LEU A 35 4.07 -9.11 1.71
CA LEU A 35 3.48 -8.32 0.63
C LEU A 35 3.87 -8.86 -0.73
N GLN A 36 2.92 -8.85 -1.66
CA GLN A 36 3.10 -9.31 -3.03
C GLN A 36 2.61 -8.25 -4.04
N PRO A 37 3.38 -8.00 -5.12
CA PRO A 37 2.99 -7.14 -6.21
C PRO A 37 1.99 -7.88 -7.08
N ILE A 38 0.83 -7.28 -7.26
CA ILE A 38 -0.22 -7.79 -8.13
C ILE A 38 -0.73 -6.65 -9.02
N ASN A 39 -1.34 -7.01 -10.14
CA ASN A 39 -2.18 -6.10 -10.90
C ASN A 39 -3.64 -6.36 -10.53
N GLN A 40 -4.33 -5.35 -10.04
CA GLN A 40 -5.71 -5.45 -9.61
C GLN A 40 -6.52 -4.26 -10.12
N ASP A 41 -7.74 -4.52 -10.58
CA ASP A 41 -8.66 -3.46 -10.97
C ASP A 41 -9.14 -2.70 -9.74
N HIS A 42 -8.99 -1.39 -9.77
CA HIS A 42 -9.42 -0.48 -8.72
C HIS A 42 -10.28 0.63 -9.29
N LEU A 43 -11.35 0.98 -8.58
CA LEU A 43 -12.16 2.17 -8.85
C LEU A 43 -11.53 3.34 -8.12
N PHE A 44 -10.83 4.19 -8.84
CA PHE A 44 -10.20 5.36 -8.27
C PHE A 44 -11.22 6.45 -7.94
N THR A 45 -10.83 7.42 -7.12
CA THR A 45 -11.68 8.55 -6.68
C THR A 45 -12.19 9.42 -7.83
N ASP A 46 -11.60 9.32 -9.02
CA ASP A 46 -12.09 9.98 -10.23
C ASP A 46 -13.19 9.20 -10.98
N GLY A 47 -13.70 8.12 -10.36
CA GLY A 47 -14.77 7.29 -10.89
C GLY A 47 -14.34 6.31 -11.99
N LYS A 48 -13.05 6.26 -12.34
CA LYS A 48 -12.56 5.36 -13.40
C LYS A 48 -12.01 4.07 -12.83
N ARG A 49 -12.52 2.93 -13.31
CA ARG A 49 -11.95 1.62 -13.05
C ARG A 49 -10.72 1.40 -13.95
N ARG A 50 -9.57 1.10 -13.34
CA ARG A 50 -8.31 0.83 -14.04
C ARG A 50 -7.54 -0.29 -13.37
N THR A 51 -6.82 -1.08 -14.15
CA THR A 51 -5.84 -2.03 -13.63
C THR A 51 -4.67 -1.25 -13.03
N ALA A 52 -4.50 -1.36 -11.72
CA ALA A 52 -3.45 -0.68 -10.97
C ALA A 52 -2.40 -1.67 -10.45
N PHE A 53 -1.22 -1.16 -10.12
CA PHE A 53 -0.27 -1.88 -9.29
C PHE A 53 -0.79 -1.87 -7.85
N CYS A 54 -0.76 -3.02 -7.19
CA CYS A 54 -1.15 -3.17 -5.79
C CYS A 54 -0.11 -4.02 -5.05
N LEU A 55 0.33 -3.57 -3.86
CA LEU A 55 0.94 -4.47 -2.89
C LEU A 55 -0.15 -5.03 -2.00
N ARG A 56 -0.27 -6.36 -1.98
CA ARG A 56 -1.27 -7.06 -1.18
C ARG A 56 -0.62 -8.14 -0.33
N GLY A 57 -1.02 -8.23 0.93
CA GLY A 57 -0.47 -9.20 1.87
C GLY A 57 -0.76 -8.78 3.29
N THR A 58 0.10 -9.15 4.24
CA THR A 58 0.00 -8.75 5.64
C THR A 58 1.18 -7.89 6.07
N ILE A 59 0.94 -6.99 7.02
CA ILE A 59 1.99 -6.24 7.72
C ILE A 59 1.92 -6.52 9.23
N PRO A 60 3.08 -6.64 9.91
CA PRO A 60 3.11 -6.79 11.36
C PRO A 60 2.77 -5.47 12.04
N VAL A 61 1.82 -5.49 12.97
CA VAL A 61 1.41 -4.34 13.79
C VAL A 61 1.46 -4.75 15.24
N TYR A 62 2.13 -3.97 16.08
CA TYR A 62 2.14 -4.19 17.52
C TYR A 62 1.00 -3.44 18.19
N TYR A 63 0.17 -4.16 18.93
CA TYR A 63 -0.90 -3.59 19.73
C TYR A 63 -0.96 -4.29 21.08
N LYS A 64 -0.91 -3.51 22.17
CA LYS A 64 -0.93 -3.99 23.57
C LYS A 64 0.05 -5.14 23.83
N GLY A 65 1.28 -5.03 23.31
CA GLY A 65 2.35 -6.00 23.52
C GLY A 65 2.26 -7.28 22.67
N SER A 66 1.26 -7.38 21.79
CA SER A 66 1.11 -8.50 20.84
C SER A 66 1.30 -8.02 19.40
N CYS A 67 1.92 -8.84 18.55
CA CYS A 67 2.06 -8.57 17.13
C CYS A 67 0.92 -9.24 16.34
N TYR A 68 0.24 -8.46 15.51
CA TYR A 68 -0.87 -8.89 14.66
C TYR A 68 -0.49 -8.69 13.19
N ASN A 69 -0.76 -9.71 12.36
CA ASN A 69 -0.56 -9.63 10.91
C ASN A 69 -1.83 -9.05 10.27
N ILE A 70 -1.82 -7.75 10.01
CA ILE A 70 -2.97 -7.02 9.46
C ILE A 70 -2.95 -7.13 7.94
N PRO A 71 -3.99 -7.68 7.30
CA PRO A 71 -4.03 -7.75 5.85
C PRO A 71 -4.30 -6.37 5.26
N VAL A 72 -3.51 -6.00 4.24
CA VAL A 72 -3.58 -4.70 3.58
C VAL A 72 -3.53 -4.80 2.06
N SER A 73 -4.07 -3.77 1.40
CA SER A 73 -3.91 -3.52 -0.03
C SER A 73 -3.46 -2.08 -0.24
N ILE A 74 -2.36 -1.89 -0.96
CA ILE A 74 -1.72 -0.59 -1.22
C ILE A 74 -1.74 -0.37 -2.73
N PHE A 75 -2.69 0.41 -3.19
CA PHE A 75 -2.83 0.76 -4.61
C PHE A 75 -1.94 1.94 -4.96
N LEU A 76 -1.16 1.80 -6.03
CA LEU A 76 -0.28 2.84 -6.52
C LEU A 76 -0.90 3.55 -7.73
N TRP A 77 -0.80 4.87 -7.75
CA TRP A 77 -1.08 5.63 -8.96
C TRP A 77 -0.01 5.40 -10.02
N GLN A 78 -0.35 5.61 -11.29
CA GLN A 78 0.63 5.57 -12.39
C GLN A 78 1.77 6.59 -12.21
N THR A 79 1.56 7.62 -11.40
CA THR A 79 2.51 8.67 -11.07
C THR A 79 3.30 8.42 -9.79
N HIS A 80 3.08 7.30 -9.08
CA HIS A 80 3.91 6.91 -7.94
C HIS A 80 5.41 6.87 -8.34
N PRO A 81 6.34 7.34 -7.50
CA PRO A 81 6.17 7.78 -6.10
C PRO A 81 5.79 9.25 -5.90
N TYR A 82 5.47 10.01 -6.95
CA TYR A 82 5.14 11.44 -6.81
C TYR A 82 3.76 11.72 -6.21
N TYR A 83 2.91 10.70 -6.07
CA TYR A 83 1.60 10.81 -5.45
C TYR A 83 1.38 9.67 -4.47
N ALA A 84 0.75 9.98 -3.33
CA ALA A 84 0.51 9.04 -2.25
C ALA A 84 -0.28 7.81 -2.72
N PRO A 85 0.03 6.60 -2.21
CA PRO A 85 -0.78 5.43 -2.48
C PRO A 85 -2.18 5.55 -1.83
N ILE A 86 -3.10 4.69 -2.27
CA ILE A 86 -4.38 4.49 -1.58
C ILE A 86 -4.31 3.15 -0.83
N CYS A 87 -4.48 3.21 0.48
CA CYS A 87 -4.31 2.06 1.36
C CYS A 87 -5.64 1.60 1.95
N PHE A 88 -5.77 0.28 2.09
CA PHE A 88 -6.92 -0.35 2.72
C PHE A 88 -6.46 -1.45 3.68
N VAL A 89 -7.20 -1.64 4.78
CA VAL A 89 -7.24 -2.91 5.50
C VAL A 89 -8.21 -3.87 4.81
N ASN A 90 -7.87 -5.14 4.77
CA ASN A 90 -8.68 -6.18 4.14
C ASN A 90 -9.00 -7.27 5.17
N PRO A 91 -10.05 -7.10 5.99
CA PRO A 91 -10.39 -8.09 7.01
C PRO A 91 -10.61 -9.48 6.38
N THR A 92 -10.13 -10.52 7.06
CA THR A 92 -10.55 -11.89 6.76
C THR A 92 -12.00 -12.10 7.21
N ALA A 93 -12.60 -13.25 6.89
CA ALA A 93 -13.97 -13.57 7.30
C ALA A 93 -14.21 -13.52 8.82
N THR A 94 -13.15 -13.58 9.63
CA THR A 94 -13.20 -13.54 11.09
C THR A 94 -12.78 -12.19 11.68
N MET A 95 -12.41 -11.22 10.85
CA MET A 95 -12.00 -9.88 11.29
C MET A 95 -13.13 -8.87 11.08
N VAL A 96 -13.18 -7.87 11.95
CA VAL A 96 -14.11 -6.74 11.85
C VAL A 96 -13.28 -5.46 11.78
N ILE A 97 -13.62 -4.57 10.85
CA ILE A 97 -13.03 -3.24 10.79
C ILE A 97 -13.54 -2.44 11.99
N LYS A 98 -12.61 -2.00 12.83
CA LYS A 98 -12.90 -1.03 13.89
C LYS A 98 -12.63 0.36 13.31
N GLU A 99 -13.70 1.13 13.10
CA GLU A 99 -13.59 2.51 12.66
C GLU A 99 -12.80 3.35 13.67
N SER A 100 -11.91 4.20 13.16
CA SER A 100 -11.04 5.09 13.93
C SER A 100 -10.77 6.37 13.15
N GLU A 101 -9.96 7.27 13.72
CA GLU A 101 -9.48 8.45 12.99
C GLU A 101 -8.70 8.09 11.72
N HIS A 102 -8.03 6.93 11.72
CA HIS A 102 -7.18 6.49 10.63
C HIS A 102 -7.82 5.48 9.68
N VAL A 103 -8.94 4.86 10.06
CA VAL A 103 -9.57 3.81 9.25
C VAL A 103 -11.08 4.02 9.23
N ASN A 104 -11.65 4.17 8.03
CA ASN A 104 -13.10 4.29 7.88
C ASN A 104 -13.80 2.92 7.79
N LYS A 105 -15.14 2.90 7.75
CA LYS A 105 -15.95 1.68 7.66
C LYS A 105 -15.68 0.78 6.44
N GLU A 106 -15.20 1.34 5.32
CA GLU A 106 -14.78 0.57 4.14
C GLU A 106 -13.35 0.03 4.26
N GLY A 107 -12.66 0.32 5.35
CA GLY A 107 -11.28 -0.09 5.61
C GLY A 107 -10.24 0.81 4.95
N ARG A 108 -10.64 1.96 4.39
CA ARG A 108 -9.69 2.91 3.81
C ARG A 108 -8.88 3.58 4.91
N ILE A 109 -7.57 3.60 4.70
CA ILE A 109 -6.59 4.14 5.64
C ILE A 109 -6.31 5.62 5.31
N TYR A 110 -6.33 6.48 6.33
CA TYR A 110 -6.08 7.91 6.29
C TYR A 110 -5.03 8.29 7.34
N LEU A 111 -3.95 8.92 6.91
CA LEU A 111 -2.79 9.16 7.76
C LEU A 111 -2.16 10.50 7.45
N PRO A 112 -1.59 11.19 8.45
CA PRO A 112 -0.78 12.37 8.21
C PRO A 112 0.31 12.10 7.16
N TYR A 113 1.00 10.96 7.24
CA TYR A 113 2.03 10.57 6.27
C TYR A 113 1.53 10.42 4.83
N LEU A 114 0.28 9.98 4.64
CA LEU A 114 -0.33 9.93 3.30
C LEU A 114 -0.75 11.32 2.83
N ASN A 115 -1.23 12.17 3.75
CA ASN A 115 -1.67 13.53 3.45
C ASN A 115 -0.51 14.47 3.13
N GLU A 116 0.63 14.27 3.78
CA GLU A 116 1.86 15.07 3.64
C GLU A 116 2.85 14.44 2.65
N TRP A 117 2.47 13.34 2.00
CA TRP A 117 3.32 12.58 1.10
C TRP A 117 4.01 13.48 0.07
N ARG A 118 5.34 13.48 0.10
CA ARG A 118 6.17 14.22 -0.82
C ARG A 118 7.37 13.40 -1.24
N PHE A 119 7.56 13.27 -2.55
CA PHE A 119 8.74 12.66 -3.14
C PHE A 119 9.72 13.72 -3.66
N PRO A 120 11.03 13.59 -3.37
CA PRO A 120 11.63 12.64 -2.43
C PRO A 120 11.32 13.01 -0.97
N GLY A 121 11.35 12.03 -0.06
CA GLY A 121 11.19 12.22 1.38
C GLY A 121 10.21 11.23 2.02
N HIS A 122 9.13 10.90 1.32
CA HIS A 122 8.17 9.87 1.70
C HIS A 122 8.28 8.66 0.77
N ASP A 123 8.18 7.47 1.33
CA ASP A 123 8.28 6.20 0.62
C ASP A 123 7.38 5.12 1.26
N LEU A 124 7.24 3.98 0.58
CA LEU A 124 6.37 2.90 1.03
C LEU A 124 6.87 2.24 2.30
N ASN A 125 8.18 2.22 2.51
CA ASN A 125 8.80 1.67 3.70
C ASN A 125 8.41 2.50 4.95
N GLY A 126 8.61 3.82 4.88
CA GLY A 126 8.22 4.75 5.93
C GLY A 126 6.72 4.71 6.20
N LEU A 127 5.90 4.63 5.14
CA LEU A 127 4.45 4.45 5.29
C LEU A 127 4.11 3.16 6.07
N LEU A 128 4.70 2.02 5.69
CA LEU A 128 4.37 0.72 6.28
C LEU A 128 4.89 0.53 7.71
N ASN A 129 5.93 1.28 8.10
CA ASN A 129 6.46 1.28 9.46
C ASN A 129 5.63 2.13 10.44
N ILE A 130 4.71 2.96 9.96
CA ILE A 130 3.82 3.71 10.85
C ILE A 130 2.74 2.77 11.39
N SER A 131 2.60 2.75 12.72
CA SER A 131 1.51 2.05 13.39
C SER A 131 0.24 2.89 13.31
N PHE A 132 -0.85 2.32 12.78
CA PHE A 132 -2.15 3.00 12.64
C PHE A 132 -3.18 2.59 13.71
N PHE A 133 -2.72 1.81 14.70
CA PHE A 133 -3.53 1.19 15.74
C PHE A 133 -3.01 1.61 17.12
N ASP A 134 -2.98 2.92 17.40
CA ASP A 134 -2.87 3.44 18.76
C ASP A 134 -4.25 3.58 19.41
#